data_AF-A0A1E5PFZ5-F1
#
_entry.id   AF-A0A1E5PFZ5-F1
#
_cell.length_a   1.000
_cell.length_b   1.000
_cell.length_c   1.000
_cell.angle_alpha   90.00
_cell.angle_beta   90.00
_cell.angle_gamma   90.00
#
_symmetry.space_group_name_H-M   'P 1'
#
loop_
_entity.id
_entity.type
_entity.pdbx_description
1 polymer ?
#
loop_
_entity_poly.entity_id
_entity_poly.type
_entity_poly.pdbx_seq_one_letter_code
_entity_poly.pdbx_strand_id
1 'polypeptide(L)'
;MTIKNRLDALLEAGFTDRLGERDRGLLARRALLKSCHEEPSWYLPDSWWFAVPGESYEGLFTALDLHDRFPVTLGEGADVTRLPSRRGAVPVFVTPELDGWRLICGNLEDVVGLDWDEWMEAVERLSAHCGEAQMFCEDIAGGTNIWVVAEHGRIRRRYACDGDPEWTGEPLPWEELLPDAPYFDPDSGEAEPNEGTADVAEACGHLSVDPTRIGARTTVRGHGWLALSAPGVGHQDLRGVTGSGR
;
A
#
# COMPACT_ATOMS: atom_id res chain seq x y z
N MET A 1 19.21 20.22 0.40
CA MET A 1 19.03 19.89 -1.02
C MET A 1 17.54 19.69 -1.23
N THR A 2 16.85 20.63 -1.89
CA THR A 2 15.40 20.55 -2.07
C THR A 2 15.12 19.43 -3.07
N ILE A 3 14.54 18.32 -2.60
CA ILE A 3 14.07 17.24 -3.48
C ILE A 3 12.94 17.85 -4.32
N LYS A 4 13.15 17.94 -5.63
CA LYS A 4 12.13 18.42 -6.56
C LYS A 4 11.01 17.39 -6.61
N ASN A 5 9.77 17.79 -6.34
CA ASN A 5 8.62 16.90 -6.42
C ASN A 5 8.37 16.54 -7.89
N ARG A 6 8.36 15.24 -8.22
CA ARG A 6 8.19 14.76 -9.60
C ARG A 6 6.77 14.99 -10.11
N LEU A 7 5.81 15.21 -9.23
CA LEU A 7 4.44 15.60 -9.55
C LEU A 7 4.32 17.07 -9.93
N ASP A 8 5.30 17.94 -9.67
CA ASP A 8 5.16 19.40 -9.88
C ASP A 8 4.68 19.75 -11.29
N ALA A 9 5.25 19.14 -12.32
CA ALA A 9 4.84 19.40 -13.71
C ALA A 9 3.41 18.89 -14.00
N LEU A 10 2.95 17.84 -13.32
CA LEU A 10 1.59 17.29 -13.46
C LEU A 10 0.59 18.15 -12.69
N LEU A 11 0.93 18.55 -11.47
CA LEU A 11 0.25 19.57 -10.67
C LEU A 11 0.13 20.90 -11.41
N GLU A 12 1.14 21.26 -12.21
CA GLU A 12 1.17 22.45 -13.05
C GLU A 12 0.24 22.40 -14.24
N ALA A 13 0.22 21.27 -14.93
CA ALA A 13 -0.68 21.05 -16.06
C ALA A 13 -2.17 21.05 -15.66
N GLY A 14 -2.46 20.87 -14.36
CA GLY A 14 -3.80 20.59 -13.85
C GLY A 14 -4.16 19.17 -14.29
N PHE A 15 -4.30 18.26 -13.32
CA PHE A 15 -4.60 16.85 -13.59
C PHE A 15 -5.93 16.64 -14.36
N THR A 16 -6.45 15.42 -14.38
CA THR A 16 -7.55 14.94 -15.24
C THR A 16 -8.84 15.76 -15.24
N ASP A 17 -9.07 16.63 -14.26
CA ASP A 17 -10.31 17.41 -14.09
C ASP A 17 -10.56 18.38 -15.25
N ARG A 18 -9.50 18.81 -15.94
CA ARG A 18 -9.58 19.75 -17.09
C ARG A 18 -9.36 19.07 -18.43
N LEU A 19 -9.10 17.77 -18.43
CA LEU A 19 -8.60 17.03 -19.58
C LEU A 19 -9.69 16.13 -20.17
N GLY A 20 -9.89 16.23 -21.49
CA GLY A 20 -10.76 15.32 -22.23
C GLY A 20 -10.16 13.91 -22.33
N GLU A 21 -10.97 12.93 -22.74
CA GLU A 21 -10.55 11.51 -22.83
C GLU A 21 -9.25 11.31 -23.61
N ARG A 22 -9.07 12.06 -24.70
CA ARG A 22 -7.85 12.01 -25.52
C ARG A 22 -6.60 12.35 -24.71
N ASP A 23 -6.65 13.42 -23.93
CA ASP A 23 -5.51 13.89 -23.15
C ASP A 23 -5.21 12.94 -21.99
N ARG A 24 -6.25 12.36 -21.37
CA ARG A 24 -6.11 11.29 -20.38
C ARG A 24 -5.39 10.06 -20.97
N GLY A 25 -5.76 9.65 -22.17
CA GLY A 25 -5.07 8.58 -22.90
C GLY A 25 -3.61 8.89 -23.20
N LEU A 26 -3.28 10.14 -23.54
CA LEU A 26 -1.90 10.59 -23.75
C LEU A 26 -1.09 10.54 -22.46
N LEU A 27 -1.68 10.91 -21.32
CA LEU A 27 -1.03 10.84 -20.01
C LEU A 27 -0.78 9.39 -19.56
N ALA A 28 -1.75 8.50 -19.75
CA ALA A 28 -1.55 7.07 -19.49
C ALA A 28 -0.41 6.51 -20.35
N ARG A 29 -0.38 6.85 -21.64
CA ARG A 29 0.72 6.47 -22.54
C ARG A 29 2.06 7.04 -22.10
N ARG A 30 2.10 8.28 -21.63
CA ARG A 30 3.31 8.91 -21.06
C ARG A 30 3.80 8.15 -19.84
N ALA A 31 2.90 7.84 -18.89
CA ALA A 31 3.25 7.09 -17.69
C ALA A 31 3.86 5.72 -18.06
N LEU A 32 3.20 4.97 -18.96
CA LEU A 32 3.72 3.70 -19.48
C LEU A 32 5.13 3.83 -20.08
N LEU A 33 5.34 4.81 -20.97
CA LEU A 33 6.64 5.01 -21.62
C LEU A 33 7.74 5.40 -20.63
N LYS A 34 7.41 6.20 -19.62
CA LYS A 34 8.38 6.61 -18.60
C LYS A 34 8.71 5.46 -17.64
N SER A 35 7.71 4.67 -17.24
CA SER A 35 7.90 3.52 -16.34
C SER A 35 8.84 2.47 -16.93
N CYS A 36 8.90 2.30 -18.25
CA CYS A 36 9.87 1.41 -18.91
C CYS A 36 11.35 1.81 -18.70
N HIS A 37 11.61 3.05 -18.30
CA HIS A 37 12.96 3.59 -18.11
C HIS A 37 13.22 4.01 -16.66
N GLU A 38 12.30 3.68 -15.75
CA GLU A 38 12.43 3.98 -14.34
C GLU A 38 13.17 2.83 -13.63
N GLU A 39 14.28 3.14 -12.98
CA GLU A 39 14.87 2.20 -12.03
C GLU A 39 14.06 2.28 -10.72
N PRO A 40 13.45 1.16 -10.27
CA PRO A 40 12.72 1.16 -9.01
C PRO A 40 13.69 1.48 -7.87
N SER A 41 13.53 2.65 -7.27
CA SER A 41 14.13 2.99 -5.98
C SER A 41 12.99 3.34 -5.05
N TRP A 42 12.39 2.32 -4.44
CA TRP A 42 11.28 2.53 -3.54
C TRP A 42 11.79 2.72 -2.11
N TYR A 43 11.17 3.65 -1.40
CA TYR A 43 11.36 3.87 0.03
C TYR A 43 10.07 3.41 0.71
N LEU A 44 10.19 2.71 1.84
CA LEU A 44 9.08 2.14 2.59
C LEU A 44 7.90 3.13 2.72
N PRO A 45 6.64 2.68 2.59
CA PRO A 45 5.50 3.45 3.07
C PRO A 45 5.71 3.73 4.56
N ASP A 46 5.53 4.98 5.00
CA ASP A 46 5.95 5.42 6.34
C ASP A 46 5.14 4.79 7.52
N SER A 47 4.22 3.85 7.26
CA SER A 47 3.62 3.01 8.33
C SER A 47 2.77 1.86 7.77
N TRP A 48 1.72 2.15 7.00
CA TRP A 48 0.74 1.15 6.52
C TRP A 48 0.74 0.97 5.01
N TRP A 49 0.54 -0.26 4.54
CA TRP A 49 0.19 -0.52 3.15
C TRP A 49 -0.69 -1.75 2.98
N PHE A 50 -1.45 -1.76 1.89
CA PHE A 50 -2.12 -2.96 1.40
C PHE A 50 -1.39 -3.52 0.18
N ALA A 51 -1.58 -4.80 -0.09
CA ALA A 51 -1.17 -5.45 -1.32
C ALA A 51 -2.33 -6.26 -1.91
N VAL A 52 -2.51 -6.18 -3.23
CA VAL A 52 -3.52 -6.95 -3.99
C VAL A 52 -2.92 -7.51 -5.28
N PRO A 53 -3.44 -8.63 -5.82
CA PRO A 53 -2.93 -9.19 -7.06
C PRO A 53 -3.06 -8.20 -8.23
N GLY A 54 -2.02 -8.14 -9.05
CA GLY A 54 -1.94 -7.24 -10.20
C GLY A 54 -2.98 -7.53 -11.28
N GLU A 55 -3.47 -8.77 -11.37
CA GLU A 55 -4.48 -9.17 -12.36
C GLU A 55 -5.91 -8.73 -11.99
N SER A 56 -6.20 -8.53 -10.71
CA SER A 56 -7.53 -8.22 -10.17
C SER A 56 -7.60 -6.85 -9.49
N TYR A 57 -6.51 -6.08 -9.53
CA TYR A 57 -6.35 -4.82 -8.80
C TYR A 57 -7.46 -3.80 -9.05
N GLU A 58 -8.14 -3.81 -10.20
CA GLU A 58 -9.23 -2.86 -10.50
C GLU A 58 -10.33 -2.87 -9.42
N GLY A 59 -10.52 -3.99 -8.72
CA GLY A 59 -11.44 -4.11 -7.60
C GLY A 59 -11.11 -3.20 -6.42
N LEU A 60 -9.84 -2.82 -6.23
CA LEU A 60 -9.40 -1.99 -5.10
C LEU A 60 -10.09 -0.64 -5.06
N PHE A 61 -10.38 -0.06 -6.24
CA PHE A 61 -10.99 1.26 -6.32
C PHE A 61 -12.43 1.25 -5.84
N THR A 62 -13.14 0.13 -6.03
CA THR A 62 -14.46 -0.05 -5.44
C THR A 62 -14.36 -0.38 -3.96
N ALA A 63 -13.41 -1.24 -3.57
CA ALA A 63 -13.23 -1.66 -2.18
C ALA A 63 -12.95 -0.48 -1.23
N LEU A 64 -12.11 0.46 -1.67
CA LEU A 64 -11.66 1.62 -0.88
C LEU A 64 -12.36 2.94 -1.26
N ASP A 65 -13.40 2.88 -2.10
CA ASP A 65 -14.12 4.06 -2.62
C ASP A 65 -13.18 5.14 -3.18
N LEU A 66 -12.27 4.71 -4.07
CA LEU A 66 -11.26 5.56 -4.68
C LEU A 66 -11.69 6.00 -6.09
N HIS A 67 -11.55 7.30 -6.33
CA HIS A 67 -12.05 8.00 -7.50
C HIS A 67 -10.96 8.82 -8.18
N ASP A 68 -11.35 9.52 -9.25
CA ASP A 68 -10.53 10.53 -9.92
C ASP A 68 -9.11 10.03 -10.24
N ARG A 69 -9.01 8.86 -10.86
CA ARG A 69 -7.74 8.17 -11.09
C ARG A 69 -6.87 8.94 -12.08
N PHE A 70 -5.60 9.13 -11.73
CA PHE A 70 -4.59 9.77 -12.56
C PHE A 70 -3.36 8.86 -12.74
N PRO A 71 -2.92 8.58 -13.98
CA PRO A 71 -1.80 7.69 -14.23
C PRO A 71 -0.45 8.35 -13.87
N VAL A 72 0.34 7.67 -13.05
CA VAL A 72 1.66 8.13 -12.58
C VAL A 72 2.72 7.04 -12.76
N THR A 73 4.00 7.42 -12.81
CA THR A 73 5.11 6.45 -12.69
C THR A 73 5.30 6.03 -11.22
N LEU A 74 6.17 5.05 -10.95
CA LEU A 74 6.45 4.61 -9.58
C LEU A 74 7.05 5.75 -8.74
N GLY A 75 8.03 6.48 -9.30
CA GLY A 75 8.69 7.60 -8.64
C GLY A 75 7.83 8.86 -8.53
N GLU A 76 6.90 9.08 -9.47
CA GLU A 76 5.88 10.13 -9.32
C GLU A 76 4.89 9.77 -8.21
N GLY A 77 4.49 8.50 -8.13
CA GLY A 77 3.66 7.95 -7.07
C GLY A 77 4.28 8.02 -5.67
N ALA A 78 5.60 7.83 -5.56
CA ALA A 78 6.31 7.97 -4.30
C ALA A 78 6.18 9.37 -3.68
N ASP A 79 5.97 10.41 -4.50
CA ASP A 79 5.76 11.78 -4.01
C ASP A 79 4.31 12.05 -3.58
N VAL A 80 3.37 11.12 -3.84
CA VAL A 80 1.96 11.23 -3.43
C VAL A 80 1.82 11.20 -1.90
N THR A 81 2.63 10.41 -1.20
CA THR A 81 2.63 10.33 0.26
C THR A 81 3.02 11.66 0.92
N ARG A 82 3.66 12.56 0.16
CA ARG A 82 4.06 13.90 0.60
C ARG A 82 3.02 14.97 0.29
N LEU A 83 1.96 14.64 -0.46
CA LEU A 83 0.89 15.58 -0.73
C LEU A 83 0.09 15.83 0.56
N PRO A 84 -0.34 17.07 0.81
CA PRO A 84 -1.17 17.35 1.97
C PRO A 84 -2.47 16.55 1.90
N SER A 85 -2.88 15.97 3.02
CA SER A 85 -4.25 15.48 3.13
C SER A 85 -5.21 16.67 3.04
N ARG A 86 -6.21 16.54 2.16
CA ARG A 86 -7.32 17.49 2.06
C ARG A 86 -8.53 16.82 2.69
N ARG A 87 -9.23 17.55 3.54
CA ARG A 87 -10.47 17.07 4.17
C ARG A 87 -11.46 16.61 3.08
N GLY A 88 -11.74 15.31 3.06
CA GLY A 88 -12.64 14.69 2.09
C GLY A 88 -12.08 14.55 0.67
N ALA A 89 -10.76 14.53 0.45
CA ALA A 89 -10.13 14.10 -0.79
C ALA A 89 -8.69 13.70 -0.53
N VAL A 90 -8.53 12.54 0.08
CA VAL A 90 -7.24 12.02 0.52
C VAL A 90 -6.53 11.37 -0.68
N PRO A 91 -5.29 11.78 -1.00
CA PRO A 91 -4.54 11.18 -2.09
C PRO A 91 -3.99 9.82 -1.68
N VAL A 92 -4.24 8.82 -2.52
CA VAL A 92 -3.77 7.44 -2.40
C VAL A 92 -2.94 7.09 -3.62
N PHE A 93 -1.81 6.45 -3.38
CA PHE A 93 -0.98 5.90 -4.44
C PHE A 93 -1.18 4.40 -4.57
N VAL A 94 -1.45 3.95 -5.79
CA VAL A 94 -1.42 2.55 -6.18
C VAL A 94 -0.23 2.35 -7.10
N THR A 95 0.67 1.43 -6.76
CA THR A 95 1.86 1.19 -7.57
C THR A 95 1.51 0.68 -8.98
N PRO A 96 2.44 0.77 -9.95
CA PRO A 96 2.48 -0.21 -11.04
C PRO A 96 2.49 -1.64 -10.49
N GLU A 97 2.28 -2.63 -11.34
CA GLU A 97 2.47 -4.02 -10.92
C GLU A 97 3.95 -4.28 -10.65
N LEU A 98 4.26 -4.83 -9.48
CA LEU A 98 5.57 -5.21 -8.96
C LEU A 98 5.53 -6.71 -8.69
N ASP A 99 6.26 -7.50 -9.48
CA ASP A 99 6.31 -8.97 -9.35
C ASP A 99 4.92 -9.64 -9.19
N GLY A 100 3.92 -9.12 -9.92
CA GLY A 100 2.55 -9.64 -9.91
C GLY A 100 1.61 -9.00 -8.88
N TRP A 101 2.08 -8.04 -8.08
CA TRP A 101 1.30 -7.38 -7.03
C TRP A 101 1.20 -5.87 -7.23
N ARG A 102 0.17 -5.25 -6.68
CA ARG A 102 0.10 -3.79 -6.53
C ARG A 102 0.00 -3.42 -5.06
N LEU A 103 0.84 -2.49 -4.64
CA LEU A 103 0.81 -1.92 -3.31
C LEU A 103 -0.08 -0.67 -3.31
N ILE A 104 -0.84 -0.49 -2.24
CA ILE A 104 -1.65 0.70 -1.98
C ILE A 104 -1.05 1.40 -0.77
N CYS A 105 -0.61 2.65 -0.95
CA CYS A 105 0.12 3.43 0.04
C CYS A 105 -0.39 4.88 0.08
N GLY A 106 -0.06 5.61 1.15
CA GLY A 106 -0.42 7.01 1.34
C GLY A 106 -1.03 7.26 2.70
N ASN A 107 -1.87 8.29 2.81
CA ASN A 107 -2.58 8.65 4.05
C ASN A 107 -3.74 7.68 4.33
N LEU A 108 -3.45 6.37 4.44
CA LEU A 108 -4.46 5.32 4.55
C LEU A 108 -5.28 5.44 5.84
N GLU A 109 -4.71 5.96 6.92
CA GLU A 109 -5.44 6.27 8.16
C GLU A 109 -6.58 7.27 7.92
N ASP A 110 -6.39 8.25 7.02
CA ASP A 110 -7.45 9.21 6.66
C ASP A 110 -8.50 8.59 5.70
N VAL A 111 -8.17 7.47 5.03
CA VAL A 111 -9.05 6.78 4.07
C VAL A 111 -9.88 5.68 4.74
N VAL A 112 -9.22 4.90 5.58
CA VAL A 112 -9.79 3.74 6.27
C VAL A 112 -10.43 4.17 7.57
N GLY A 113 -9.77 5.05 8.31
CA GLY A 113 -10.11 5.42 9.68
C GLY A 113 -9.02 4.98 10.66
N LEU A 114 -9.30 5.19 11.94
CA LEU A 114 -8.38 4.89 13.04
C LEU A 114 -8.78 3.64 13.82
N ASP A 115 -10.00 3.13 13.62
CA ASP A 115 -10.50 2.00 14.37
C ASP A 115 -9.97 0.70 13.76
N TRP A 116 -9.51 -0.22 14.62
CA TRP A 116 -8.94 -1.50 14.19
C TRP A 116 -9.91 -2.34 13.34
N ASP A 117 -11.20 -2.32 13.70
CA ASP A 117 -12.23 -3.02 12.94
C ASP A 117 -12.39 -2.46 11.52
N GLU A 118 -12.21 -1.15 11.32
CA GLU A 118 -12.26 -0.52 9.99
C GLU A 118 -11.11 -1.02 9.09
N TRP A 119 -9.93 -1.24 9.67
CA TRP A 119 -8.79 -1.83 8.97
C TRP A 119 -9.06 -3.29 8.60
N MET A 120 -9.59 -4.10 9.51
CA MET A 120 -9.96 -5.49 9.19
C MET A 120 -11.02 -5.54 8.09
N GLU A 121 -12.07 -4.72 8.18
CA GLU A 121 -13.11 -4.60 7.16
C GLU A 121 -12.55 -4.11 5.82
N ALA A 122 -11.55 -3.22 5.81
CA ALA A 122 -10.90 -2.77 4.57
C ALA A 122 -10.16 -3.93 3.88
N VAL A 123 -9.43 -4.77 4.63
CA VAL A 123 -8.74 -5.96 4.07
C VAL A 123 -9.74 -6.99 3.55
N GLU A 124 -10.83 -7.22 4.26
CA GLU A 124 -11.90 -8.09 3.81
C GLU A 124 -12.55 -7.54 2.53
N ARG A 125 -12.91 -6.26 2.47
CA ARG A 125 -13.43 -5.64 1.24
C ARG A 125 -12.47 -5.76 0.07
N LEU A 126 -11.18 -5.48 0.29
CA LEU A 126 -10.15 -5.62 -0.74
C LEU A 126 -10.08 -7.06 -1.26
N SER A 127 -10.01 -8.06 -0.38
CA SER A 127 -9.96 -9.46 -0.79
C SER A 127 -11.26 -9.93 -1.45
N ALA A 128 -12.42 -9.39 -1.08
CA ALA A 128 -13.69 -9.71 -1.74
C ALA A 128 -13.72 -9.21 -3.20
N HIS A 129 -13.12 -8.04 -3.47
CA HIS A 129 -13.10 -7.43 -4.79
C HIS A 129 -11.90 -7.86 -5.66
N CYS A 130 -10.76 -8.18 -5.04
CA CYS A 130 -9.52 -8.55 -5.73
C CYS A 130 -9.20 -10.05 -5.63
N GLY A 131 -10.02 -10.86 -4.95
CA GLY A 131 -9.78 -12.27 -4.70
C GLY A 131 -8.88 -12.52 -3.48
N GLU A 132 -7.79 -11.77 -3.37
CA GLU A 132 -6.84 -11.80 -2.26
C GLU A 132 -6.41 -10.37 -1.88
N ALA A 133 -6.14 -10.16 -0.59
CA ALA A 133 -5.53 -8.93 -0.11
C ALA A 133 -4.67 -9.18 1.13
N GLN A 134 -3.59 -8.41 1.25
CA GLN A 134 -2.80 -8.34 2.47
C GLN A 134 -2.73 -6.91 3.01
N MET A 135 -2.49 -6.79 4.31
CA MET A 135 -2.19 -5.54 4.98
C MET A 135 -0.94 -5.71 5.82
N PHE A 136 -0.12 -4.68 5.86
CA PHE A 136 1.09 -4.66 6.66
C PHE A 136 1.24 -3.31 7.36
N CYS A 137 1.78 -3.34 8.57
CA CYS A 137 2.27 -2.17 9.27
C CYS A 137 3.55 -2.50 10.04
N GLU A 138 4.58 -1.69 9.82
CA GLU A 138 5.82 -1.77 10.59
C GLU A 138 6.18 -0.36 11.08
N ASP A 139 6.25 -0.21 12.40
CA ASP A 139 6.89 0.94 13.05
C ASP A 139 7.99 0.42 13.96
N ILE A 140 9.23 0.44 13.46
CA ILE A 140 10.42 0.01 14.21
C ILE A 140 10.61 0.86 15.48
N ALA A 141 10.23 2.13 15.47
CA ALA A 141 10.41 3.02 16.61
C ALA A 141 9.34 2.80 17.69
N GLY A 142 8.10 2.55 17.26
CA GLY A 142 6.96 2.23 18.12
C GLY A 142 6.87 0.77 18.56
N GLY A 143 7.55 -0.13 17.86
CA GLY A 143 7.46 -1.58 18.08
C GLY A 143 6.26 -2.25 17.41
N THR A 144 5.48 -1.51 16.61
CA THR A 144 4.32 -2.04 15.90
C THR A 144 4.75 -2.98 14.79
N ASN A 145 4.19 -4.18 14.77
CA ASN A 145 4.47 -5.19 13.76
C ASN A 145 3.19 -5.98 13.47
N ILE A 146 2.58 -5.71 12.32
CA ILE A 146 1.24 -6.21 12.00
C ILE A 146 1.21 -6.70 10.57
N TRP A 147 0.72 -7.92 10.36
CA TRP A 147 0.37 -8.39 9.03
C TRP A 147 -0.94 -9.18 9.03
N VAL A 148 -1.70 -9.03 7.94
CA VAL A 148 -2.99 -9.71 7.74
C VAL A 148 -3.05 -10.26 6.33
N VAL A 149 -3.59 -11.46 6.18
CA VAL A 149 -3.94 -12.09 4.91
C VAL A 149 -5.42 -12.38 4.88
N ALA A 150 -6.10 -11.95 3.82
CA ALA A 150 -7.49 -12.28 3.57
C ALA A 150 -7.69 -12.81 2.15
N GLU A 151 -8.61 -13.76 2.04
CA GLU A 151 -9.01 -14.40 0.80
C GLU A 151 -10.54 -14.34 0.69
N HIS A 152 -11.05 -13.91 -0.46
CA HIS A 152 -12.48 -13.92 -0.78
C HIS A 152 -13.38 -13.28 0.29
N GLY A 153 -12.94 -12.17 0.88
CA GLY A 153 -13.72 -11.41 1.85
C GLY A 153 -13.61 -11.90 3.28
N ARG A 154 -12.60 -12.72 3.61
CA ARG A 154 -12.41 -13.25 4.97
C ARG A 154 -10.94 -13.27 5.33
N ILE A 155 -10.63 -12.80 6.54
CA ILE A 155 -9.29 -12.94 7.11
C ILE A 155 -8.99 -14.43 7.32
N ARG A 156 -7.87 -14.88 6.74
CA ARG A 156 -7.36 -16.25 6.85
C ARG A 156 -6.38 -16.38 7.99
N ARG A 157 -5.46 -15.42 8.11
CA ARG A 157 -4.38 -15.38 9.10
C ARG A 157 -4.01 -13.94 9.40
N ARG A 158 -3.73 -13.66 10.67
CA ARG A 158 -3.27 -12.35 11.15
C ARG A 158 -2.26 -12.53 12.27
N TYR A 159 -1.25 -11.67 12.25
CA TYR A 159 -0.39 -11.33 13.36
C TYR A 159 -0.54 -9.84 13.67
N ALA A 160 -0.68 -9.50 14.95
CA ALA A 160 -0.65 -8.11 15.39
C ALA A 160 0.14 -8.00 16.70
N CYS A 161 1.18 -7.18 16.70
CA CYS A 161 1.97 -6.87 17.87
C CYS A 161 2.02 -5.35 18.07
N ASP A 162 1.36 -4.89 19.13
CA ASP A 162 1.45 -3.53 19.69
C ASP A 162 1.52 -3.66 21.23
N GLY A 163 2.55 -4.36 21.70
CA GLY A 163 2.65 -4.84 23.08
C GLY A 163 2.73 -6.37 23.12
N ASP A 164 1.63 -7.02 23.52
CA ASP A 164 1.54 -8.49 23.54
C ASP A 164 1.12 -9.01 22.15
N PRO A 165 1.81 -10.02 21.60
CA PRO A 165 1.53 -10.53 20.26
C PRO A 165 0.21 -11.31 20.20
N GLU A 166 -0.61 -11.01 19.20
CA GLU A 166 -1.85 -11.71 18.92
C GLU A 166 -1.79 -12.45 17.57
N TRP A 167 -2.23 -13.71 17.58
CA TRP A 167 -2.30 -14.58 16.42
C TRP A 167 -3.74 -15.05 16.19
N THR A 168 -4.25 -14.86 14.96
CA THR A 168 -5.60 -15.29 14.58
C THR A 168 -5.56 -16.12 13.31
N GLY A 169 -6.28 -17.25 13.31
CA GLY A 169 -6.38 -18.14 12.15
C GLY A 169 -5.29 -19.22 12.11
N GLU A 170 -5.38 -20.11 11.11
CA GLU A 170 -4.46 -21.23 10.95
C GLU A 170 -3.13 -20.76 10.33
N PRO A 171 -1.98 -21.26 10.83
CA PRO A 171 -0.68 -20.96 10.24
C PRO A 171 -0.62 -21.28 8.75
N LEU A 172 0.07 -20.42 8.01
CA LEU A 172 0.37 -20.59 6.60
C LEU A 172 1.52 -21.58 6.42
N PRO A 173 1.62 -22.27 5.26
CA PRO A 173 2.59 -23.36 5.08
C PRO A 173 4.07 -22.98 5.18
N TRP A 174 4.37 -21.68 5.11
CA TRP A 174 5.73 -21.15 5.19
C TRP A 174 6.10 -20.65 6.61
N GLU A 175 5.12 -20.53 7.52
CA GLU A 175 5.37 -20.05 8.87
C GLU A 175 6.14 -21.07 9.69
N GLU A 176 7.17 -20.61 10.41
CA GLU A 176 7.75 -21.34 11.54
C GLU A 176 6.95 -21.02 12.81
N LEU A 177 6.67 -22.06 13.62
CA LEU A 177 5.88 -21.92 14.84
C LEU A 177 6.80 -21.82 16.06
N LEU A 178 6.45 -20.93 16.99
CA LEU A 178 7.22 -20.71 18.22
C LEU A 178 7.34 -21.99 19.07
N PRO A 179 6.28 -22.81 19.27
CA PRO A 179 6.40 -24.08 19.98
C PRO A 179 7.39 -25.08 19.36
N ASP A 180 7.62 -24.98 18.05
CA ASP A 180 8.55 -25.85 17.31
C ASP A 180 9.96 -25.24 17.22
N ALA A 181 10.16 -24.01 17.70
CA ALA A 181 11.44 -23.31 17.59
C ALA A 181 12.50 -23.92 18.51
N PRO A 182 13.75 -24.10 18.04
CA PRO A 182 14.80 -24.80 18.79
C PRO A 182 15.26 -24.07 20.07
N TYR A 183 14.90 -22.79 20.20
CA TYR A 183 15.24 -21.95 21.36
C TYR A 183 14.05 -21.75 22.31
N PHE A 184 12.89 -22.31 21.99
CA PHE A 184 11.71 -22.20 22.85
C PHE A 184 11.93 -23.00 24.13
N ASP A 185 11.87 -22.32 25.27
CA ASP A 185 11.86 -22.95 26.58
C ASP A 185 10.40 -23.10 27.04
N PRO A 186 9.84 -24.33 27.03
CA PRO A 186 8.45 -24.56 27.42
C PRO A 186 8.17 -24.20 28.88
N ASP A 187 9.20 -24.06 29.73
CA ASP A 187 9.06 -23.64 31.12
C ASP A 187 9.05 -22.10 31.28
N SER A 188 9.33 -21.35 30.20
CA SER A 188 9.40 -19.87 30.20
C SER A 188 8.05 -19.17 29.94
N GLY A 189 7.05 -19.92 29.47
CA GLY A 189 5.69 -19.47 29.17
C GLY A 189 4.96 -20.49 28.30
N GLU A 190 3.63 -20.53 28.38
CA GLU A 190 2.81 -21.35 27.48
C GLU A 190 2.61 -20.58 26.16
N ALA A 191 3.39 -20.90 25.13
CA ALA A 191 3.12 -20.41 23.77
C ALA A 191 1.83 -21.04 23.25
N GLU A 192 1.03 -20.26 22.53
CA GLU A 192 -0.19 -20.78 21.92
C GLU A 192 0.17 -21.75 20.77
N PRO A 193 -0.61 -22.82 20.52
CA PRO A 193 -0.26 -23.84 19.51
C PRO A 193 -0.03 -23.30 18.10
N ASN A 194 -0.69 -22.20 17.75
CA ASN A 194 -0.64 -21.55 16.44
C ASN A 194 0.18 -20.24 16.46
N GLU A 195 0.99 -20.03 17.49
CA GLU A 195 1.89 -18.88 17.59
C GLU A 195 3.03 -19.02 16.60
N GLY A 196 3.13 -18.08 15.65
CA GLY A 196 4.21 -18.04 14.66
C GLY A 196 5.41 -17.22 15.14
N THR A 197 6.47 -17.18 14.34
CA THR A 197 7.64 -16.33 14.57
C THR A 197 7.80 -15.21 13.54
N ALA A 198 6.99 -15.21 12.50
CA ALA A 198 7.17 -14.35 11.34
C ALA A 198 6.78 -12.89 11.59
N ASP A 199 7.70 -11.98 11.34
CA ASP A 199 7.46 -10.55 11.31
C ASP A 199 6.94 -10.07 9.94
N VAL A 200 6.60 -8.78 9.82
CA VAL A 200 6.18 -8.16 8.57
C VAL A 200 7.18 -8.35 7.43
N ALA A 201 8.48 -8.23 7.69
CA ALA A 201 9.52 -8.33 6.65
C ALA A 201 9.58 -9.75 6.06
N GLU A 202 9.49 -10.77 6.92
CA GLU A 202 9.36 -12.16 6.49
C GLU A 202 8.04 -12.40 5.76
N ALA A 203 6.91 -11.97 6.36
CA ALA A 203 5.58 -12.20 5.82
C ALA A 203 5.40 -11.57 4.43
N CYS A 204 5.76 -10.31 4.23
CA CYS A 204 5.61 -9.65 2.93
C CYS A 204 6.47 -10.30 1.83
N GLY A 205 7.63 -10.85 2.17
CA GLY A 205 8.49 -11.59 1.25
C GLY A 205 7.88 -12.93 0.77
N HIS A 206 7.03 -13.55 1.59
CA HIS A 206 6.33 -14.79 1.25
C HIS A 206 4.96 -14.54 0.60
N LEU A 207 4.27 -13.47 0.99
CA LEU A 207 2.87 -13.22 0.64
C LEU A 207 2.70 -12.34 -0.59
N SER A 208 3.57 -11.35 -0.79
CA SER A 208 3.45 -10.43 -1.92
C SER A 208 4.81 -9.87 -2.36
N VAL A 209 5.11 -8.63 -1.97
CA VAL A 209 6.36 -7.92 -2.30
C VAL A 209 6.87 -7.23 -1.05
N ASP A 210 8.12 -7.50 -0.70
CA ASP A 210 8.87 -6.75 0.31
C ASP A 210 9.26 -5.37 -0.24
N PRO A 211 8.70 -4.26 0.28
CA PRO A 211 8.99 -2.93 -0.27
C PRO A 211 10.47 -2.52 -0.11
N THR A 212 11.21 -3.10 0.84
CA THR A 212 12.64 -2.84 1.05
C THR A 212 13.54 -3.49 0.00
N ARG A 213 13.01 -4.49 -0.72
CA ARG A 213 13.73 -5.25 -1.76
C ARG A 213 13.38 -4.82 -3.17
N ILE A 214 12.48 -3.86 -3.33
CA ILE A 214 12.15 -3.29 -4.65
C ILE A 214 13.40 -2.64 -5.25
N GLY A 215 13.82 -3.14 -6.41
CA GLY A 215 15.05 -2.69 -7.06
C GLY A 215 15.16 -3.17 -8.50
N ALA A 216 16.39 -3.17 -9.03
CA ALA A 216 16.67 -3.54 -10.42
C ALA A 216 16.25 -4.97 -10.84
N ARG A 217 15.93 -5.84 -9.87
CA ARG A 217 15.45 -7.22 -10.13
C ARG A 217 13.93 -7.35 -10.09
N THR A 218 13.22 -6.33 -9.64
CA THR A 218 11.76 -6.32 -9.55
C THR A 218 11.17 -6.15 -10.95
N THR A 219 10.28 -7.06 -11.32
CA THR A 219 9.53 -6.96 -12.57
C THR A 219 8.48 -5.88 -12.41
N VAL A 220 8.61 -4.79 -13.17
CA VAL A 220 7.61 -3.70 -13.19
C VAL A 220 6.76 -3.81 -14.45
N ARG A 221 5.43 -3.77 -14.30
CA ARG A 221 4.49 -3.74 -15.43
C ARG A 221 3.47 -2.62 -15.29
N GLY A 222 3.17 -2.00 -16.43
CA GLY A 222 2.17 -0.94 -16.51
C GLY A 222 2.62 0.36 -15.85
N HIS A 223 1.67 1.06 -15.24
CA HIS A 223 1.85 2.33 -14.55
C HIS A 223 1.04 2.31 -13.24
N GLY A 224 1.35 3.24 -12.34
CA GLY A 224 0.63 3.43 -11.09
C GLY A 224 -0.49 4.43 -11.21
N TRP A 225 -1.22 4.62 -10.12
CA TRP A 225 -2.35 5.53 -10.03
C TRP A 225 -2.22 6.43 -8.80
N LEU A 226 -2.41 7.73 -9.01
CA LEU A 226 -2.90 8.61 -7.96
C LEU A 226 -4.43 8.52 -7.99
N ALA A 227 -5.08 8.29 -6.86
CA ALA A 227 -6.53 8.29 -6.72
C ALA A 227 -6.95 9.08 -5.48
N LEU A 228 -8.21 9.52 -5.43
CA LEU A 228 -8.75 10.33 -4.35
C LEU A 228 -9.88 9.60 -3.62
N SER A 229 -9.95 9.75 -2.30
CA SER A 229 -10.99 9.17 -1.44
C SER A 229 -12.38 9.82 -1.55
N ALA A 230 -12.63 10.63 -2.58
CA ALA A 230 -13.93 11.26 -2.80
C ALA A 230 -14.18 11.56 -4.29
N PRO A 231 -15.41 11.40 -4.77
CA PRO A 231 -15.73 11.56 -6.18
C PRO A 231 -15.90 13.03 -6.58
N GLY A 232 -15.39 13.39 -7.77
CA GLY A 232 -15.69 14.68 -8.40
C GLY A 232 -15.10 15.89 -7.67
N VAL A 233 -14.20 15.65 -6.72
CA VAL A 233 -13.44 16.69 -6.04
C VAL A 233 -12.35 17.24 -6.96
N GLY A 234 -11.81 16.37 -7.80
CA GLY A 234 -10.68 16.70 -8.65
C GLY A 234 -9.40 16.94 -7.86
N HIS A 235 -8.33 17.20 -8.59
CA HIS A 235 -6.96 17.32 -8.12
C HIS A 235 -6.49 18.77 -8.00
N GLN A 236 -7.41 19.73 -8.10
CA GLN A 236 -7.10 21.14 -7.87
C GLN A 236 -6.61 21.31 -6.42
N ASP A 237 -5.65 22.21 -6.23
CA ASP A 237 -5.09 22.54 -4.92
C ASP A 237 -4.33 21.40 -4.20
N LEU A 238 -4.00 20.29 -4.88
CA LEU A 238 -2.98 19.33 -4.42
C LEU A 238 -1.57 19.95 -4.35
N ARG A 239 -1.40 21.20 -4.82
CA ARG A 239 -0.24 22.03 -4.52
C ARG A 239 -0.29 22.43 -3.04
N GLY A 240 0.10 21.51 -2.16
CA GLY A 240 0.52 21.90 -0.81
C GLY A 240 1.67 22.89 -0.93
N VAL A 241 1.54 24.04 -0.26
CA VAL A 241 2.50 25.14 -0.16
C VAL A 241 3.95 24.68 -0.35
N THR A 242 4.43 24.68 -1.60
CA THR A 242 5.86 24.58 -1.90
C THR A 242 6.46 25.95 -1.60
N GLY A 243 6.64 26.25 -0.31
CA GLY A 243 7.29 27.46 0.18
C GLY A 243 6.36 28.62 0.55
N SER A 244 5.98 28.71 1.82
CA SER A 244 5.89 29.99 2.51
C SER A 244 6.63 29.82 3.82
N GLY A 245 7.69 30.61 3.98
CA GLY A 245 8.75 30.36 4.94
C GLY A 245 8.32 30.38 6.40
N ARG A 246 9.16 29.74 7.21
CA ARG A 246 9.73 30.30 8.43
C ARG A 246 11.19 29.88 8.51
#